data_AF-A0A7X7G5G2-F1
#
_entry.id   AF-A0A7X7G5G2-F1
#
_cell.length_a   1.000
_cell.length_b   1.000
_cell.length_c   1.000
_cell.angle_alpha   90.00
_cell.angle_beta   90.00
_cell.angle_gamma   90.00
#
_symmetry.space_group_name_H-M   'P 1'
#
loop_
_entity.id
_entity.type
_entity.pdbx_description
1 polymer ?
#
loop_
_entity_poly.entity_id
_entity_poly.type
_entity_poly.pdbx_seq_one_letter_code
_entity_poly.pdbx_strand_id
1 'polypeptide(L)'
;MTVVQSLLAVQEIDERIRGFQREVQDVPERKKQEKGRLKSALDALAAAQSALKIAQLNVNAAEGDVANRKGRVDKLREQQQGLKTNRDFQAMSKEIAQASEEVEQQEARLIAALDEIKPA
;
A
#
# COMPACT_ATOMS: atom_id res chain seq x y z
N MET A 1 -6.96 38.70 -60.66
CA MET A 1 -7.20 37.32 -60.19
C MET A 1 -8.18 36.67 -61.13
N THR A 2 -7.88 35.46 -61.60
CA THR A 2 -8.85 34.67 -62.36
C THR A 2 -9.84 34.02 -61.39
N VAL A 3 -11.08 33.81 -61.81
CA VAL A 3 -12.15 33.19 -60.99
C VAL A 3 -11.69 31.87 -60.37
N VAL A 4 -10.84 31.13 -61.07
CA VAL A 4 -10.24 29.85 -60.62
C VAL A 4 -9.36 30.03 -59.38
N GLN A 5 -8.54 31.09 -59.30
CA GLN A 5 -7.70 31.35 -58.13
C GLN A 5 -8.53 31.68 -56.88
N SER A 6 -9.63 32.40 -57.06
CA SER A 6 -10.56 32.72 -55.97
C SER A 6 -11.29 31.47 -55.45
N LEU A 7 -11.67 30.55 -56.35
CA LEU A 7 -12.32 29.29 -55.98
C LEU A 7 -11.37 28.35 -55.20
N LEU A 8 -10.10 28.27 -55.61
CA LEU A 8 -9.09 27.49 -54.88
C LEU A 8 -8.86 28.03 -53.46
N ALA A 9 -8.80 29.35 -53.30
CA ALA A 9 -8.65 29.97 -51.99
C ALA A 9 -9.83 29.67 -51.06
N VAL A 10 -11.07 29.67 -51.58
CA VAL A 10 -12.26 29.29 -50.81
C VAL A 10 -12.24 27.81 -50.45
N GLN A 11 -11.86 26.93 -51.38
CA GLN A 11 -11.76 25.50 -51.11
C GLN A 11 -10.76 25.19 -49.99
N GLU A 12 -9.59 25.84 -49.99
CA GLU A 12 -8.59 25.65 -48.94
C GLU A 12 -9.13 26.06 -47.56
N ILE A 13 -9.89 27.16 -47.50
CA ILE A 13 -10.55 27.61 -46.27
C ILE A 13 -11.60 26.57 -45.82
N ASP A 14 -12.42 26.06 -46.74
CA ASP A 14 -13.44 25.05 -46.43
C ASP A 14 -12.86 23.72 -45.96
N GLU A 15 -11.71 23.31 -46.49
CA GLU A 15 -10.98 22.12 -46.02
C GLU A 15 -10.45 22.32 -44.60
N ARG A 16 -9.90 23.51 -44.30
CA ARG A 16 -9.44 23.87 -42.95
C ARG A 16 -10.59 23.94 -41.95
N ILE A 17 -11.72 24.54 -42.33
CA ILE A 17 -12.93 24.59 -41.49
C ILE A 17 -13.41 23.17 -41.17
N ARG A 18 -13.45 22.27 -42.16
CA ARG A 18 -13.83 20.87 -41.94
C ARG A 18 -12.84 20.13 -41.04
N GLY A 19 -11.54 20.43 -41.15
CA GLY A 19 -10.53 19.92 -40.22
C GLY A 19 -10.82 20.35 -38.78
N PHE A 20 -10.98 21.66 -38.55
CA PHE A 20 -11.28 22.19 -37.23
C PHE A 20 -12.61 21.70 -36.66
N GLN A 21 -13.65 21.55 -37.49
CA GLN A 21 -14.93 21.00 -37.04
C GLN A 21 -14.79 19.57 -36.50
N ARG A 22 -13.97 18.73 -37.15
CA ARG A 22 -13.68 17.38 -36.63
C ARG A 22 -12.92 17.42 -35.32
N GLU A 23 -11.90 18.28 -35.21
CA GLU A 23 -11.13 18.41 -33.98
C GLU A 23 -11.98 18.92 -32.81
N VAL A 24 -12.86 19.89 -33.06
CA VAL A 24 -13.80 20.41 -32.06
C VAL A 24 -14.75 19.33 -31.54
N GLN A 25 -15.05 18.30 -32.34
CA GLN A 25 -15.85 17.15 -31.91
C GLN A 25 -15.00 16.07 -31.22
N ASP A 26 -13.81 15.76 -31.73
CA ASP A 26 -12.96 14.66 -31.23
C ASP A 26 -12.24 15.00 -29.92
N VAL A 27 -11.67 16.20 -29.82
CA VAL A 27 -10.84 16.61 -28.67
C VAL A 27 -11.61 16.57 -27.35
N PRO A 28 -12.87 17.06 -27.24
CA PRO A 28 -13.64 16.95 -26.01
C PRO A 28 -13.90 15.51 -25.57
N GLU A 29 -14.18 14.61 -26.51
CA GLU A 29 -14.46 13.20 -26.20
C GLU A 29 -13.20 12.49 -25.70
N ARG A 30 -12.07 12.69 -26.37
CA ARG A 30 -10.77 12.20 -25.90
C ARG A 30 -10.41 12.75 -24.53
N LYS A 31 -10.63 14.05 -24.31
CA LYS A 31 -10.41 14.69 -23.00
C LYS A 31 -11.29 14.07 -21.91
N LYS A 32 -12.54 13.74 -22.22
CA LYS A 32 -13.45 13.07 -21.29
C LYS A 32 -12.98 11.67 -20.95
N GLN A 33 -12.56 10.89 -21.94
CA GLN A 33 -12.02 9.54 -21.75
C GLN A 33 -10.75 9.56 -20.90
N GLU A 34 -9.79 10.42 -21.23
CA GLU A 34 -8.54 10.53 -20.46
C GLU A 34 -8.77 11.04 -19.03
N LYS A 35 -9.70 11.98 -18.83
CA LYS A 35 -10.12 12.38 -17.48
C LYS A 35 -10.76 11.23 -16.70
N GLY A 36 -11.53 10.38 -17.37
CA GLY A 36 -12.11 9.18 -16.76
C GLY A 36 -11.02 8.21 -16.31
N ARG A 37 -10.05 7.92 -17.18
CA ARG A 37 -8.88 7.07 -16.87
C ARG A 37 -8.07 7.63 -15.71
N LEU A 38 -7.79 8.93 -15.72
CA LEU A 38 -7.08 9.62 -14.65
C LEU A 38 -7.82 9.49 -13.32
N LYS A 39 -9.14 9.71 -13.32
CA LYS A 39 -9.96 9.57 -12.12
C LYS A 39 -9.89 8.15 -11.56
N SER A 40 -10.09 7.14 -12.40
CA SER A 40 -9.99 5.74 -11.98
C SER A 40 -8.60 5.39 -11.41
N ALA A 41 -7.53 5.91 -12.01
CA ALA A 41 -6.17 5.70 -11.49
C ALA A 41 -5.96 6.39 -10.13
N LEU A 42 -6.49 7.60 -9.94
CA LEU A 42 -6.44 8.31 -8.66
C LEU A 42 -7.25 7.59 -7.57
N ASP A 43 -8.44 7.09 -7.91
CA ASP A 43 -9.28 6.33 -6.98
C ASP A 43 -8.58 5.02 -6.56
N ALA A 44 -7.95 4.31 -7.52
CA ALA A 44 -7.16 3.12 -7.23
C ALA A 44 -5.93 3.42 -6.37
N LEU A 45 -5.23 4.53 -6.64
CA LEU A 45 -4.10 4.97 -5.83
C LEU A 45 -4.52 5.29 -4.40
N ALA A 46 -5.62 6.02 -4.22
CA ALA A 46 -6.16 6.36 -2.90
C ALA A 46 -6.55 5.10 -2.13
N ALA A 47 -7.19 4.12 -2.78
CA ALA A 47 -7.50 2.83 -2.18
C ALA A 47 -6.24 2.07 -1.75
N ALA A 48 -5.23 2.00 -2.61
CA ALA A 48 -3.95 1.35 -2.30
C ALA A 48 -3.21 2.04 -1.14
N GLN A 49 -3.20 3.38 -1.10
CA GLN A 49 -2.61 4.15 0.00
C GLN A 49 -3.33 3.90 1.33
N SER A 50 -4.66 3.81 1.30
CA SER A 50 -5.46 3.48 2.49
C SER A 50 -5.16 2.07 2.99
N ALA A 51 -5.14 1.08 2.08
CA ALA A 51 -4.79 -0.30 2.40
C ALA A 51 -3.38 -0.41 3.00
N LEU A 52 -2.41 0.27 2.40
CA LEU A 52 -1.04 0.32 2.90
C LEU A 52 -0.98 0.91 4.32
N LYS A 53 -1.70 2.00 4.58
CA LYS A 53 -1.74 2.63 5.90
C LYS A 53 -2.34 1.70 6.95
N ILE A 54 -3.43 0.99 6.62
CA ILE A 54 -4.06 0.01 7.52
C ILE A 54 -3.09 -1.14 7.82
N ALA A 55 -2.45 -1.67 6.79
CA ALA A 55 -1.50 -2.76 6.96
C ALA A 55 -0.29 -2.32 7.81
N GLN A 56 0.24 -1.12 7.61
CA GLN A 56 1.31 -0.57 8.44
C GLN A 56 0.89 -0.42 9.91
N LEU A 57 -0.35 0.01 10.18
CA LEU A 57 -0.86 0.07 11.55
C LEU A 57 -0.94 -1.31 12.21
N ASN A 58 -1.37 -2.33 11.45
CA ASN A 58 -1.44 -3.70 11.94
C ASN A 58 -0.05 -4.25 12.25
N VAL A 59 0.93 -4.01 11.38
CA VAL A 59 2.33 -4.39 11.62
C VAL A 59 2.88 -3.70 12.85
N ASN A 60 2.72 -2.39 12.98
CA ASN A 60 3.21 -1.66 14.16
C ASN A 60 2.57 -2.18 15.46
N ALA A 61 1.28 -2.53 15.44
CA ALA A 61 0.61 -3.13 16.58
C ALA A 61 1.20 -4.51 16.93
N ALA A 62 1.40 -5.37 15.92
CA ALA A 62 2.00 -6.68 16.09
C ALA A 62 3.45 -6.61 16.59
N GLU A 63 4.25 -5.66 16.09
CA GLU A 63 5.60 -5.38 16.60
C GLU A 63 5.60 -4.98 18.06
N GLY A 64 4.69 -4.07 18.46
CA GLY A 64 4.52 -3.67 19.86
C GLY A 64 4.16 -4.85 20.77
N ASP A 65 3.27 -5.72 20.31
CA ASP A 65 2.88 -6.92 21.03
C ASP A 65 4.04 -7.92 21.21
N VAL A 66 4.84 -8.14 20.14
CA VAL A 66 6.05 -8.97 20.21
C VAL A 66 7.05 -8.37 21.19
N ALA A 67 7.29 -7.05 21.12
CA ALA A 67 8.21 -6.37 22.02
C ALA A 67 7.78 -6.49 23.50
N ASN A 68 6.49 -6.33 23.78
CA ASN A 68 5.94 -6.51 25.13
C ASN A 68 6.13 -7.94 25.65
N ARG A 69 5.89 -8.96 24.81
CA ARG A 69 6.09 -10.37 25.18
C ARG A 69 7.57 -10.69 25.42
N LYS A 70 8.47 -10.20 24.57
CA LYS A 70 9.93 -10.31 24.78
C LYS A 70 10.35 -9.69 26.11
N GLY A 71 9.89 -8.47 26.40
CA GLY A 71 10.16 -7.81 27.68
C GLY A 71 9.63 -8.59 28.89
N ARG A 72 8.53 -9.33 28.75
CA ARG A 72 8.04 -10.24 29.79
C ARG A 72 8.94 -11.47 29.95
N VAL A 73 9.42 -12.06 28.87
CA VAL A 73 10.42 -13.16 28.91
C VAL A 73 11.69 -12.71 29.62
N ASP A 74 12.18 -11.51 29.31
CA ASP A 74 13.41 -10.98 29.94
C ASP A 74 13.22 -10.74 31.44
N LYS A 75 12.06 -10.22 31.87
CA LYS A 75 11.71 -10.11 33.29
C LYS A 75 11.66 -11.46 34.00
N LEU A 76 11.09 -12.48 33.36
CA LEU A 76 11.05 -13.83 33.93
C LEU A 76 12.48 -14.42 34.07
N ARG A 77 13.36 -14.17 33.09
CA ARG A 77 14.78 -14.55 33.16
C ARG A 77 15.53 -13.84 34.29
N GLU A 78 15.27 -12.55 34.51
CA GLU A 78 15.83 -11.83 35.66
C GLU A 78 15.34 -12.41 36.99
N GLN A 79 14.03 -12.68 37.12
CA GLN A 79 13.46 -13.29 38.33
C GLN A 79 14.07 -14.67 38.60
N GLN A 80 14.29 -15.46 37.55
CA GLN A 80 14.89 -16.78 37.65
C GLN A 80 16.29 -16.75 38.29
N GLN A 81 17.11 -15.73 38.00
CA GLN A 81 18.46 -15.58 38.55
C GLN A 81 18.45 -15.37 40.08
N GLY A 82 17.35 -14.83 40.62
CA GLY A 82 17.17 -14.63 42.06
C GLY A 82 16.67 -15.86 42.82
N LEU A 83 16.29 -16.95 42.13
CA LEU A 83 15.72 -18.14 42.77
C LEU A 83 16.80 -19.00 43.43
N LYS A 84 16.55 -19.37 44.69
CA LYS A 84 17.49 -20.14 45.52
C LYS A 84 17.19 -21.64 45.54
N THR A 85 16.00 -22.06 45.09
CA THR A 85 15.60 -23.48 45.11
C THR A 85 15.59 -24.04 43.69
N ASN A 86 16.05 -25.29 43.55
CA ASN A 86 16.09 -25.97 42.26
C ASN A 86 14.68 -26.24 41.70
N ARG A 87 13.69 -26.45 42.59
CA ARG A 87 12.30 -26.69 42.21
C ARG A 87 11.67 -25.44 41.59
N ASP A 88 11.87 -24.27 42.21
CA ASP A 88 11.34 -23.01 41.69
C ASP A 88 12.06 -22.64 40.38
N PHE A 89 13.37 -22.90 40.29
CA PHE A 89 14.14 -22.69 39.08
C PHE A 89 13.61 -23.52 37.90
N GLN A 90 13.30 -24.80 38.12
CA GLN A 90 12.73 -25.68 37.11
C GLN A 90 11.31 -25.26 36.69
N ALA A 91 10.48 -24.81 37.63
CA ALA A 91 9.15 -24.29 37.32
C ALA A 91 9.23 -23.04 36.44
N MET A 92 10.07 -22.07 36.84
CA MET A 92 10.24 -20.82 36.08
C MET A 92 10.91 -21.06 34.72
N SER A 93 11.79 -22.06 34.60
CA SER A 93 12.36 -22.49 33.30
C SER A 93 11.27 -22.93 32.31
N LYS A 94 10.27 -23.68 32.79
CA LYS A 94 9.14 -24.12 31.95
C LYS A 94 8.27 -22.95 31.52
N GLU A 95 7.99 -22.02 32.43
CA GLU A 95 7.23 -20.81 32.10
C GLU A 95 7.97 -19.93 31.08
N ILE A 96 9.29 -19.76 31.22
CA ILE A 96 10.12 -19.03 30.26
C ILE A 96 10.10 -19.73 28.89
N ALA A 97 10.18 -21.06 28.86
CA ALA A 97 10.12 -21.83 27.60
C ALA A 97 8.77 -21.61 26.90
N GLN A 98 7.66 -21.72 27.62
CA GLN A 98 6.32 -21.46 27.07
C GLN A 98 6.18 -20.02 26.57
N ALA A 99 6.59 -19.04 27.36
CA ALA A 99 6.54 -17.63 26.96
C ALA A 99 7.44 -17.34 25.74
N SER A 100 8.57 -18.04 25.60
CA SER A 100 9.46 -17.90 24.44
C SER A 100 8.83 -18.52 23.18
N GLU A 101 8.16 -19.67 23.30
CA GLU A 101 7.42 -20.28 22.18
C GLU A 101 6.26 -19.40 21.72
N GLU A 102 5.54 -18.78 22.65
CA GLU A 102 4.51 -17.79 22.32
C GLU A 102 5.08 -16.58 21.57
N VAL A 103 6.28 -16.10 21.93
CA VAL A 103 6.95 -15.03 21.20
C VAL A 103 7.25 -15.46 19.77
N GLU A 104 7.85 -16.64 19.58
CA GLU A 104 8.21 -17.18 18.26
C GLU A 104 6.99 -17.32 17.35
N GLN A 105 5.87 -17.83 17.88
CA GLN A 105 4.60 -17.92 17.13
C GLN A 105 4.07 -16.55 16.69
N GLN A 106 4.25 -15.51 17.51
CA GLN A 106 3.81 -14.15 17.18
C GLN A 106 4.76 -13.46 16.22
N GLU A 107 6.06 -13.75 16.29
CA GLU A 107 7.04 -13.31 15.30
C GLU A 107 6.76 -13.92 13.93
N ALA A 108 6.41 -15.20 13.86
CA ALA A 108 6.00 -15.84 12.61
C ALA A 108 4.77 -15.16 11.98
N ARG A 109 3.79 -14.76 12.81
CA ARG A 109 2.62 -13.98 12.36
C ARG A 109 2.99 -12.58 11.90
N LEU A 110 3.92 -11.92 12.59
CA LEU A 110 4.42 -10.61 12.19
C LEU A 110 5.14 -10.68 10.84
N ILE A 111 5.97 -11.70 10.61
CA ILE A 111 6.64 -11.90 9.33
C ILE A 111 5.61 -12.09 8.20
N ALA A 112 4.57 -12.89 8.43
CA ALA A 112 3.49 -13.05 7.45
C ALA A 112 2.77 -11.72 7.15
N ALA A 113 2.48 -10.92 8.18
CA ALA A 113 1.87 -9.60 8.02
C ALA A 113 2.77 -8.60 7.28
N LEU A 114 4.10 -8.68 7.47
CA LEU A 114 5.08 -7.87 6.75
C LEU A 114 5.18 -8.26 5.27
N ASP A 115 5.07 -9.55 4.95
CA ASP A 115 5.07 -10.01 3.56
C ASP A 115 3.81 -9.57 2.80
N GLU A 116 2.66 -9.42 3.47
CA GLU A 116 1.45 -8.84 2.87
C GLU A 116 1.60 -7.35 2.50
N ILE A 117 2.54 -6.62 3.12
CA ILE A 117 2.80 -5.20 2.85
C ILE A 117 3.74 -5.00 1.66
N LYS A 118 4.63 -5.96 1.37
CA LYS A 118 5.55 -5.82 0.25
C LYS A 118 4.75 -5.86 -1.07
N PRO A 119 4.71 -4.76 -1.84
CA PRO A 119 4.23 -4.86 -3.20
C PRO A 119 5.19 -5.77 -3.97
N ALA A 120 4.63 -6.76 -4.69
CA ALA A 120 5.36 -7.59 -5.62
C ALA A 120 6.08 -6.77 -6.70
#